data_AF-A0A355YMH3-F1
#
_entry.id   AF-A0A355YMH3-F1
#
_cell.length_a   1.000
_cell.length_b   1.000
_cell.length_c   1.000
_cell.angle_alpha   90.00
_cell.angle_beta   90.00
_cell.angle_gamma   90.00
#
_symmetry.space_group_name_H-M   'P 1'
#
loop_
_entity.id
_entity.type
_entity.pdbx_description
1 polymer ?
#
loop_
_entity_poly.entity_id
_entity_poly.type
_entity_poly.pdbx_seq_one_letter_code
_entity_poly.pdbx_strand_id
1 'polypeptide(L)'
;MVKNERERTKILKTLKAMEGYVLFSSIAMGITQMLCLKYKGKIQVSDFRYLRTPSRQVMSEASMMEYLRRNLFRFMARQEELTITKIISSRQAPFETEEIDLLIS
;
A
#
# COMPACT_ATOMS: atom_id res chain seq x y z
N MET A 1 -12.83 33.28 11.77
CA MET A 1 -11.35 33.29 11.64
C MET A 1 -10.74 32.59 12.85
N VAL A 2 -9.92 31.55 12.63
CA VAL A 2 -9.21 30.85 13.72
C VAL A 2 -8.28 31.85 14.40
N LYS A 3 -8.57 32.20 15.67
CA LYS A 3 -7.82 33.21 16.43
C LYS A 3 -6.53 32.65 17.04
N ASN A 4 -6.37 31.32 17.07
CA ASN A 4 -5.26 30.65 17.72
C ASN A 4 -4.25 30.08 16.69
N GLU A 5 -3.02 30.58 16.74
CA GLU A 5 -1.95 30.22 15.80
C GLU A 5 -1.57 28.73 15.85
N ARG A 6 -1.69 28.10 17.04
CA ARG A 6 -1.44 26.66 17.20
C ARG A 6 -2.48 25.80 16.48
N GLU A 7 -3.74 26.20 16.54
CA GLU A 7 -4.83 25.50 15.84
C GLU A 7 -4.68 25.66 14.32
N ARG A 8 -4.36 26.88 13.86
CA ARG A 8 -4.08 27.13 12.44
C ARG A 8 -2.94 26.26 11.92
N THR A 9 -1.87 26.12 12.70
CA THR A 9 -0.72 25.27 12.32
C THR A 9 -1.09 23.79 12.24
N LYS A 10 -1.89 23.29 13.19
CA LYS A 10 -2.39 21.91 13.16
C LYS A 10 -3.24 21.65 11.91
N ILE A 11 -4.17 22.55 11.60
CA ILE A 11 -5.04 22.46 10.42
C ILE A 11 -4.20 22.41 9.14
N LEU A 12 -3.20 23.30 9.01
CA LEU A 12 -2.31 23.32 7.84
C LEU A 12 -1.49 22.02 7.69
N LYS A 13 -1.00 21.45 8.81
CA LYS A 13 -0.30 20.15 8.78
C LYS A 13 -1.21 19.02 8.32
N THR A 14 -2.43 18.96 8.84
CA THR A 14 -3.42 17.95 8.43
C THR A 14 -3.78 18.09 6.96
N LEU A 15 -4.00 19.31 6.49
CA LEU A 15 -4.33 19.57 5.09
C LEU A 15 -3.20 19.14 4.15
N LYS A 16 -1.95 19.48 4.49
CA LYS A 16 -0.77 19.03 3.75
C LYS A 16 -0.64 17.50 3.73
N ALA A 17 -0.96 16.83 4.85
CA ALA A 17 -0.96 15.37 4.91
C ALA A 17 -2.05 14.76 4.01
N MET A 18 -3.24 15.36 3.98
CA MET A 18 -4.34 14.95 3.08
C MET A 18 -3.97 15.13 1.61
N GLU A 19 -3.41 16.27 1.23
CA GLU A 19 -2.93 16.53 -0.14
C GLU A 19 -1.88 15.50 -0.55
N GLY A 20 -0.90 15.23 0.33
CA GLY A 20 0.10 14.20 0.11
C GLY A 20 -0.52 12.81 -0.05
N TYR A 21 -1.49 12.46 0.80
CA TYR A 21 -2.19 11.18 0.70
C TYR A 21 -2.92 11.00 -0.63
N VAL A 22 -3.62 12.03 -1.11
CA VAL A 22 -4.31 11.99 -2.41
C VAL A 22 -3.32 11.85 -3.57
N LEU A 23 -2.20 12.58 -3.52
CA LEU A 23 -1.13 12.46 -4.52
C LEU A 23 -0.57 11.04 -4.57
N PHE A 24 -0.20 10.47 -3.41
CA PHE A 24 0.32 9.10 -3.35
C PHE A 24 -0.70 8.06 -3.78
N SER A 25 -1.98 8.23 -3.41
CA SER A 25 -3.07 7.36 -3.85
C SER A 25 -3.23 7.38 -5.37
N SER A 26 -3.11 8.55 -5.99
CA SER A 26 -3.18 8.71 -7.44
C SER A 26 -2.00 8.01 -8.15
N ILE A 27 -0.80 8.14 -7.61
CA ILE A 27 0.39 7.45 -8.12
C ILE A 27 0.23 5.93 -7.99
N ALA A 28 -0.20 5.45 -6.83
CA ALA A 28 -0.42 4.03 -6.57
C ALA A 28 -1.48 3.42 -7.50
N MET A 29 -2.57 4.16 -7.77
CA MET A 29 -3.61 3.77 -8.73
C MET A 29 -3.05 3.67 -10.15
N GLY A 30 -2.28 4.67 -10.60
CA GLY A 30 -1.62 4.63 -11.91
C GLY A 30 -0.66 3.43 -12.07
N ILE A 31 0.12 3.12 -11.04
CA ILE A 31 0.99 1.92 -11.03
C ILE A 31 0.16 0.65 -11.13
N THR A 32 -0.92 0.56 -10.35
CA THR A 32 -1.83 -0.60 -10.35
C THR A 32 -2.46 -0.80 -11.74
N GLN A 33 -2.86 0.27 -12.40
CA GLN A 33 -3.38 0.25 -13.77
C GLN A 33 -2.33 -0.24 -14.78
N MET A 34 -1.10 0.26 -14.70
CA MET A 34 0.01 -0.21 -15.54
C MET A 34 0.30 -1.70 -15.33
N LEU A 35 0.27 -2.17 -14.08
CA LEU A 35 0.45 -3.58 -13.75
C LEU A 35 -0.68 -4.46 -14.32
N CYS A 36 -1.95 -4.01 -14.23
CA CYS A 36 -3.08 -4.73 -14.83
C CYS A 36 -2.90 -4.94 -16.34
N LEU A 37 -2.38 -3.92 -17.05
CA LEU A 37 -2.09 -4.01 -18.48
C LEU A 37 -0.87 -4.92 -18.77
N LYS A 38 0.20 -4.80 -17.99
CA LYS A 38 1.44 -5.59 -18.18
C LYS A 38 1.23 -7.08 -17.98
N TYR A 39 0.37 -7.47 -17.04
CA TYR A 39 0.12 -8.86 -16.66
C TYR A 39 -1.17 -9.45 -17.24
N LYS A 40 -1.73 -8.80 -18.27
CA LYS A 40 -2.90 -9.29 -19.03
C LYS A 40 -2.77 -10.78 -19.36
N GLY A 41 -3.69 -11.60 -18.87
CA GLY A 41 -3.75 -13.05 -19.12
C GLY A 41 -2.71 -13.94 -18.40
N LYS A 42 -1.81 -13.37 -17.57
CA LYS A 42 -0.73 -14.14 -16.90
C LYS A 42 -1.02 -14.49 -15.44
N ILE A 43 -1.95 -13.79 -14.80
CA ILE A 43 -2.28 -13.98 -13.39
C ILE A 43 -3.78 -14.28 -13.29
N GLN A 44 -4.13 -15.46 -12.79
CA GLN A 44 -5.53 -15.82 -12.48
C GLN A 44 -5.82 -15.42 -11.04
N VAL A 45 -6.61 -14.38 -10.85
CA VAL A 45 -7.11 -13.94 -9.54
C VAL A 45 -8.61 -13.78 -9.66
N SER A 46 -9.36 -14.23 -8.65
CA SER A 46 -10.83 -14.13 -8.61
C SER A 46 -11.32 -12.69 -8.87
N ASP A 47 -12.49 -12.57 -9.52
CA ASP A 47 -13.06 -11.32 -10.00
C ASP A 47 -13.46 -10.36 -8.85
N PHE A 48 -12.59 -9.43 -8.48
CA PHE A 48 -12.90 -8.31 -7.58
C PHE A 48 -13.00 -7.04 -8.43
N ARG A 49 -14.20 -6.47 -8.56
CA ARG A 49 -14.47 -5.42 -9.54
C ARG A 49 -14.34 -4.03 -8.91
N TYR A 50 -13.42 -3.21 -9.43
CA TYR A 50 -13.45 -1.74 -9.30
C TYR A 50 -13.21 -1.11 -10.67
N LEU A 51 -13.98 -0.05 -10.95
CA LEU A 51 -13.92 0.97 -12.02
C LEU A 51 -13.72 0.56 -13.50
N ARG A 52 -13.36 -0.69 -13.84
CA ARG A 52 -13.36 -1.20 -15.23
C ARG A 52 -14.32 -2.37 -15.42
N THR A 53 -15.04 -2.34 -16.54
CA THR A 53 -15.72 -3.52 -17.07
C THR A 53 -14.66 -4.54 -17.48
N PRO A 54 -14.65 -5.76 -16.93
CA PRO A 54 -13.68 -6.77 -17.32
C PRO A 54 -13.87 -7.10 -18.80
N SER A 55 -12.91 -6.74 -19.65
CA SER A 55 -12.75 -7.46 -20.91
C SER A 55 -12.07 -8.77 -20.55
N ARG A 56 -12.56 -9.91 -21.07
CA ARG A 56 -12.27 -11.30 -20.66
C ARG A 56 -10.79 -11.73 -20.52
N GLN A 57 -9.82 -10.82 -20.67
CA GLN A 57 -8.39 -11.07 -20.69
C GLN A 57 -7.57 -10.16 -19.74
N VAL A 58 -8.11 -9.04 -19.26
CA VAL A 58 -7.42 -8.08 -18.37
C VAL A 58 -8.01 -8.15 -16.97
N MET A 59 -7.16 -8.35 -15.95
CA MET A 59 -7.55 -8.31 -14.55
C MET A 59 -8.00 -6.90 -14.13
N SER A 60 -9.00 -6.82 -13.26
CA SER A 60 -9.45 -5.56 -12.64
C SER A 60 -8.43 -5.01 -11.63
N GLU A 61 -8.47 -3.70 -11.41
CA GLU A 61 -7.57 -3.02 -10.46
C GLU A 61 -7.72 -3.55 -9.04
N ALA A 62 -8.95 -3.86 -8.60
CA ALA A 62 -9.19 -4.45 -7.28
C ALA A 62 -8.61 -5.86 -7.14
N SER A 63 -8.70 -6.71 -8.16
CA SER A 63 -8.06 -8.04 -8.14
C SER A 63 -6.53 -7.93 -8.11
N MET A 64 -5.94 -6.99 -8.85
CA MET A 64 -4.50 -6.72 -8.81
C MET A 64 -4.09 -6.23 -7.42
N MET A 65 -4.88 -5.33 -6.82
CA MET A 65 -4.60 -4.80 -5.49
C MET A 65 -4.69 -5.89 -4.41
N GLU A 66 -5.66 -6.80 -4.47
CA GLU A 66 -5.74 -7.93 -3.54
C GLU A 66 -4.58 -8.93 -3.76
N TYR A 67 -4.17 -9.16 -5.02
CA TYR A 67 -2.98 -9.96 -5.33
C TYR A 67 -1.71 -9.35 -4.73
N LEU A 68 -1.52 -8.04 -4.91
CA LEU A 68 -0.39 -7.30 -4.32
C LEU A 68 -0.48 -7.36 -2.80
N ARG A 69 -1.65 -7.13 -2.19
CA ARG A 69 -1.81 -7.19 -0.73
C ARG A 69 -1.35 -8.53 -0.14
N ARG A 70 -1.65 -9.65 -0.80
CA ARG A 70 -1.25 -10.99 -0.37
C ARG A 70 0.22 -11.32 -0.62
N ASN A 71 0.81 -10.75 -1.67
CA ASN A 71 2.13 -11.16 -2.15
C ASN A 71 3.23 -10.12 -1.97
N LEU A 72 2.92 -8.87 -1.63
CA LEU A 72 3.89 -7.78 -1.53
C LEU A 72 4.91 -8.05 -0.43
N PHE A 73 4.47 -8.40 0.78
CA PHE A 73 5.37 -8.75 1.88
C PHE A 73 6.20 -10.00 1.56
N ARG A 74 5.60 -11.00 0.90
CA ARG A 74 6.33 -12.19 0.43
C ARG A 74 7.39 -11.84 -0.60
N PHE A 75 7.10 -10.89 -1.49
CA PHE A 75 8.05 -10.39 -2.47
C PHE A 75 9.20 -9.63 -1.80
N MET A 76 8.89 -8.75 -0.85
CA MET A 76 9.91 -8.02 -0.08
C MET A 76 10.81 -8.97 0.73
N ALA A 77 10.23 -9.98 1.40
CA ALA A 77 10.98 -10.98 2.16
C ALA A 77 11.90 -11.85 1.27
N ARG A 78 11.50 -12.12 0.02
CA ARG A 78 12.36 -12.85 -0.94
C ARG A 78 13.45 -11.98 -1.56
N GLN A 79 13.31 -10.66 -1.48
CA GLN A 79 14.17 -9.68 -2.12
C GLN A 79 14.80 -8.78 -1.04
N GLU A 80 15.61 -9.41 -0.19
CA GLU A 80 16.33 -8.74 0.91
C GLU A 80 17.31 -7.67 0.40
N GLU A 81 17.75 -7.77 -0.86
CA GLU A 81 18.67 -6.81 -1.47
C GLU A 81 18.03 -5.47 -1.84
N LEU A 82 16.69 -5.39 -1.90
CA LEU A 82 16.02 -4.13 -2.19
C LEU A 82 16.26 -3.14 -1.05
N THR A 83 16.71 -1.94 -1.39
CA THR A 83 16.98 -0.85 -0.43
C THR A 83 15.77 -0.58 0.46
N ILE A 84 14.56 -0.62 -0.10
CA ILE A 84 13.32 -0.41 0.66
C ILE A 84 13.09 -1.51 1.71
N THR A 85 13.38 -2.77 1.38
CA THR A 85 13.29 -3.89 2.32
C THR A 85 14.28 -3.67 3.47
N LYS A 86 15.54 -3.33 3.17
CA LYS A 86 16.57 -3.03 4.20
C LYS A 86 16.17 -1.86 5.11
N ILE A 87 15.60 -0.80 4.54
CA ILE A 87 15.12 0.36 5.31
C ILE A 87 13.95 -0.04 6.21
N ILE A 88 12.99 -0.82 5.70
CA ILE A 88 11.83 -1.25 6.49
C ILE A 88 12.30 -2.17 7.63
N SER A 89 13.09 -3.20 7.33
CA SER A 89 13.61 -4.13 8.33
C SER A 89 14.45 -3.44 9.41
N SER A 90 15.28 -2.45 9.05
CA SER A 90 16.07 -1.70 10.04
C SER A 90 15.24 -0.80 10.97
N ARG A 91 13.98 -0.51 10.61
CA ARG A 91 13.05 0.29 11.41
C ARG A 91 12.01 -0.55 12.15
N GLN A 92 11.97 -1.86 11.91
CA GLN A 92 11.13 -2.78 12.68
C GLN A 92 11.81 -3.09 14.02
N ALA A 93 11.02 -3.25 15.08
CA ALA A 93 11.54 -3.69 16.36
C ALA A 93 12.11 -5.11 16.24
N PRO A 94 13.22 -5.44 16.93
CA PRO A 94 13.74 -6.80 16.95
C PRO A 94 12.70 -7.76 17.54
N PHE A 95 12.59 -8.93 16.91
CA PHE A 95 11.64 -10.02 17.22
C PHE A 95 11.65 -10.45 18.70
N GLU A 96 12.73 -10.15 19.43
CA GLU A 96 12.89 -10.44 20.87
C GLU A 96 11.93 -9.67 21.79
N THR A 97 11.13 -8.73 21.26
CA THR A 97 10.13 -7.98 22.06
C THR A 97 8.69 -8.50 21.94
N GLU A 98 8.41 -9.49 21.08
CA GLU A 98 7.05 -10.03 20.88
C GLU A 98 6.72 -11.26 21.76
N GLU A 99 7.66 -11.85 22.50
CA GLU A 99 7.36 -12.94 23.46
C GLU A 99 6.45 -12.48 24.62
N ILE A 100 6.26 -11.17 24.81
CA ILE A 100 5.41 -10.63 25.89
C ILE A 100 3.91 -10.78 25.58
N ASP A 101 3.50 -10.82 24.31
CA ASP A 101 2.07 -10.95 23.95
C ASP A 101 1.55 -12.40 23.96
N LEU A 102 2.44 -13.40 24.05
CA LEU A 102 2.08 -14.82 24.22
C LEU A 102 2.00 -15.27 25.70
N LEU A 103 2.42 -14.42 26.64
CA LEU A 103 2.40 -14.70 28.09
C LEU A 103 1.24 -14.02 28.84
N ILE A 104 0.36 -13.28 28.14
CA ILE A 104 -0.83 -12.63 28.71
C ILE A 104 -2.11 -13.12 28.01
N SER A 105 -2.25 -14.45 27.88
CA SER A 105 -3.54 -15.13 27.60
C SER A 105 -3.81 -16.18 28.66
#